data_AF-A0A015LNR6-F1
#
_entry.id   AF-A0A015LNR6-F1
#
_cell.length_a   1.000
_cell.length_b   1.000
_cell.length_c   1.000
_cell.angle_alpha   90.00
_cell.angle_beta   90.00
_cell.angle_gamma   90.00
#
_symmetry.space_group_name_H-M   'P 1'
#
loop_
_entity.id
_entity.type
_entity.pdbx_description
1 polymer ?
#
loop_
_entity_poly.entity_id
_entity_poly.type
_entity_poly.pdbx_seq_one_letter_code
_entity_poly.pdbx_strand_id
1 'polypeptide(L)'
;MVDPIVPEFMDNNNENDELEDANSIDVKFQFSMGWALKSNQKFGGKGKEKRMKKKVKELLKSFFLNGNLNQKDKMLAKDIYNELMKFVESGELEAEDVPKITTIQNWISTYARTFKEQATENMVKDIRDVSSL
;
A
#
# COMPACT_ATOMS: atom_id res chain seq x y z
N MET A 1 64.04 -49.70 28.98
CA MET A 1 63.80 -51.07 29.47
C MET A 1 62.40 -51.46 29.02
N VAL A 2 62.30 -52.60 28.30
CA VAL A 2 61.11 -53.47 28.17
C VAL A 2 59.93 -52.92 27.35
N ASP A 3 59.76 -53.43 26.11
CA ASP A 3 58.42 -53.66 25.52
C ASP A 3 57.83 -54.93 26.19
N PRO A 4 56.53 -55.30 26.09
CA PRO A 4 55.32 -54.66 25.53
C PRO A 4 54.09 -54.80 26.47
N ILE A 5 52.94 -54.18 26.16
CA ILE A 5 51.63 -54.70 26.60
C ILE A 5 50.61 -54.45 25.48
N VAL A 6 50.16 -55.53 24.84
CA VAL A 6 48.85 -55.56 24.15
C VAL A 6 47.94 -56.44 25.00
N PRO A 7 46.73 -55.97 25.31
CA PRO A 7 45.57 -56.81 25.00
C PRO A 7 44.53 -56.08 24.15
N GLU A 8 44.05 -56.82 23.15
CA GLU A 8 42.82 -56.62 22.38
C GLU A 8 41.62 -56.41 23.30
N PHE A 9 40.74 -55.47 22.95
CA PHE A 9 39.34 -55.48 23.42
C PHE A 9 38.40 -55.01 22.29
N MET A 10 37.87 -56.01 21.59
CA MET A 10 36.48 -56.21 21.17
C MET A 10 35.67 -54.98 20.73
N ASP A 11 35.27 -55.00 19.45
CA ASP A 11 34.13 -54.23 18.92
C ASP A 11 32.90 -54.43 19.81
N ASN A 12 32.38 -53.33 20.35
CA ASN A 12 31.05 -53.32 20.95
C ASN A 12 30.24 -52.19 20.33
N ASN A 13 29.23 -52.63 19.58
CA ASN A 13 28.16 -51.87 18.98
C ASN A 13 27.60 -50.82 19.94
N ASN A 14 27.44 -49.59 19.47
CA ASN A 14 26.28 -48.80 19.87
C ASN A 14 25.72 -48.11 18.63
N GLU A 15 24.60 -48.63 18.17
CA GLU A 15 23.77 -48.06 17.13
C GLU A 15 23.16 -46.74 17.62
N ASN A 16 22.81 -45.92 16.62
CA ASN A 16 21.84 -44.83 16.68
C ASN A 16 22.30 -43.55 17.39
N ASP A 17 22.58 -42.51 16.61
CA ASP A 17 21.67 -41.37 16.71
C ASP A 17 21.59 -40.58 15.40
N GLU A 18 20.39 -40.08 15.17
CA GLU A 18 19.83 -39.70 13.89
C GLU A 18 20.54 -38.50 13.23
N LEU A 19 20.61 -38.59 11.91
CA LEU A 19 20.96 -37.52 11.00
C LEU A 19 19.84 -36.48 11.10
N GLU A 20 20.02 -35.44 11.95
CA GLU A 20 19.02 -34.37 12.08
C GLU A 20 18.80 -33.70 10.71
N ASP A 21 17.60 -33.97 10.20
CA ASP A 21 17.06 -33.53 8.93
C ASP A 21 17.09 -32.00 8.84
N ALA A 22 17.90 -31.48 7.91
CA ALA A 22 17.94 -30.05 7.53
C ALA A 22 16.59 -29.54 6.96
N ASN A 23 15.53 -30.35 6.99
CA ASN A 23 14.16 -30.05 6.57
C ASN A 23 13.31 -29.33 7.64
N SER A 24 13.77 -29.20 8.89
CA SER A 24 12.93 -28.65 9.97
C SER A 24 12.69 -27.14 9.90
N ILE A 25 13.53 -26.39 9.16
CA ILE A 25 13.52 -24.90 9.23
C ILE A 25 12.49 -24.25 8.28
N ASP A 26 12.00 -24.95 7.25
CA ASP A 26 11.10 -24.35 6.24
C ASP A 26 9.60 -24.48 6.56
N VAL A 27 9.23 -25.25 7.59
CA VAL A 27 7.81 -25.49 7.92
C VAL A 27 7.12 -24.25 8.51
N LYS A 28 7.88 -23.21 8.87
CA LYS A 28 7.33 -22.03 9.56
C LYS A 28 6.67 -21.01 8.62
N PHE A 29 6.75 -21.16 7.29
CA PHE A 29 6.18 -20.18 6.37
C PHE A 29 5.52 -20.77 5.12
N GLN A 30 4.79 -21.88 5.28
CA GLN A 30 3.94 -22.38 4.22
C GLN A 30 2.66 -21.53 4.11
N PHE A 31 2.68 -20.50 3.28
CA PHE A 31 1.43 -19.96 2.75
C PHE A 31 0.73 -21.03 1.92
N SER A 32 -0.60 -21.09 2.00
CA SER A 32 -1.39 -21.98 1.15
C SER A 32 -1.02 -21.76 -0.31
N MET A 33 -0.82 -22.87 -1.04
CA MET A 33 -0.55 -22.84 -2.48
C MET A 33 -1.57 -21.93 -3.17
N GLY A 34 -1.07 -20.92 -3.85
CA GLY A 34 -1.90 -19.94 -4.55
C GLY A 34 -2.14 -18.62 -3.84
N TRP A 35 -1.52 -18.33 -2.69
CA TRP A 35 -1.60 -17.00 -2.05
C TRP A 35 -1.03 -15.87 -2.92
N ALA A 36 -0.02 -16.17 -3.74
CA ALA A 36 0.59 -15.25 -4.69
C ALA A 36 -0.08 -15.23 -6.08
N LEU A 37 -1.06 -16.12 -6.34
CA LEU A 37 -1.75 -16.16 -7.63
C LEU A 37 -2.72 -15.00 -7.72
N LYS A 38 -2.59 -14.20 -8.78
CA LYS A 38 -3.48 -13.06 -9.07
C LYS A 38 -4.95 -13.46 -9.17
N SER A 39 -5.24 -14.69 -9.62
CA SER A 39 -6.59 -15.26 -9.65
C SER A 39 -7.21 -15.42 -8.25
N ASN A 40 -6.37 -15.64 -7.24
CA ASN A 40 -6.75 -15.87 -5.85
C ASN A 40 -6.61 -14.60 -5.00
N GLN A 41 -6.17 -13.50 -5.61
CA GLN A 41 -6.16 -12.19 -4.99
C GLN A 41 -7.61 -11.84 -4.62
N LYS A 42 -7.95 -11.97 -3.34
CA LYS A 42 -9.15 -11.36 -2.79
C LYS A 42 -8.89 -9.85 -2.84
N PHE A 43 -9.26 -9.20 -3.94
CA PHE A 43 -9.39 -7.76 -3.95
C PHE A 43 -10.39 -7.47 -2.85
N GLY A 44 -9.90 -6.97 -1.71
CA GLY A 44 -10.73 -6.76 -0.52
C GLY A 44 -11.98 -6.08 -1.03
N GLY A 45 -13.11 -6.78 -0.94
CA GLY A 45 -14.37 -6.25 -1.41
C GLY A 45 -14.53 -4.96 -0.65
N LYS A 46 -14.30 -3.83 -1.33
CA LYS A 46 -14.47 -2.50 -0.74
C LYS A 46 -15.85 -2.59 -0.14
N GLY A 47 -15.91 -2.56 1.20
CA GLY A 47 -17.12 -2.94 1.91
C GLY A 47 -18.29 -2.09 1.42
N LYS A 48 -19.47 -2.28 1.99
CA LYS A 48 -20.59 -1.34 1.79
C LYS A 48 -20.29 0.05 2.42
N GLU A 49 -19.04 0.49 2.43
CA GLU A 49 -18.60 1.82 2.83
C GLU A 49 -19.22 2.83 1.88
N LYS A 50 -19.93 3.79 2.47
CA LYS A 50 -20.60 4.87 1.75
C LYS A 50 -19.58 5.58 0.86
N ARG A 51 -19.80 5.52 -0.45
CA ARG A 51 -18.93 6.21 -1.42
C ARG A 51 -19.03 7.71 -1.19
N MET A 52 -17.90 8.40 -1.22
CA MET A 52 -17.85 9.86 -1.17
C MET A 52 -18.70 10.46 -2.30
N LYS A 53 -19.60 11.38 -1.94
CA LYS A 53 -20.50 12.05 -2.89
C LYS A 53 -19.72 12.83 -3.95
N LYS A 54 -20.31 12.98 -5.14
CA LYS A 54 -19.70 13.69 -6.27
C LYS A 54 -19.37 15.15 -5.92
N LYS A 55 -20.31 15.86 -5.29
CA LYS A 55 -20.14 17.26 -4.87
C LYS A 55 -18.91 17.45 -3.97
N VAL A 56 -18.71 16.56 -3.00
CA VAL A 56 -17.53 16.58 -2.11
C VAL A 56 -16.24 16.43 -2.92
N LYS A 57 -16.19 15.51 -3.89
CA LYS A 57 -15.01 15.35 -4.76
C LYS A 57 -14.73 16.58 -5.62
N GLU A 58 -15.78 17.24 -6.12
CA GLU A 58 -15.66 18.47 -6.91
C GLU A 58 -15.10 19.62 -6.06
N LEU A 59 -15.56 19.77 -4.80
CA LEU A 59 -15.01 20.74 -3.85
C LEU A 59 -13.55 20.44 -3.47
N LEU A 60 -13.22 19.18 -3.17
CA LEU A 60 -11.83 18.79 -2.90
C LEU A 60 -10.91 19.12 -4.08
N LYS A 61 -11.39 18.91 -5.31
CA LYS A 61 -10.67 19.26 -6.53
C LYS A 61 -10.47 20.76 -6.68
N SER A 62 -11.50 21.58 -6.44
CA SER A 62 -11.37 23.04 -6.55
C SER A 62 -10.36 23.60 -5.54
N PHE A 63 -10.40 23.15 -4.28
CA PHE A 63 -9.43 23.59 -3.27
C PHE A 63 -8.00 23.19 -3.63
N PHE A 64 -7.80 21.96 -4.10
CA PHE A 64 -6.49 21.49 -4.53
C PHE A 64 -5.91 22.33 -5.68
N LEU A 65 -6.73 22.60 -6.71
CA LEU A 65 -6.30 23.37 -7.87
C LEU A 65 -6.02 24.82 -7.51
N ASN A 66 -6.81 25.44 -6.62
CA ASN A 66 -6.57 26.81 -6.17
C ASN A 66 -5.20 26.93 -5.47
N GLY A 67 -4.86 25.96 -4.61
CA GLY A 67 -3.55 25.88 -3.98
C GLY A 67 -2.38 25.59 -4.93
N ASN A 68 -2.66 25.02 -6.11
CA ASN A 68 -1.66 24.80 -7.16
C ASN A 68 -1.42 26.08 -7.98
N LEU A 69 -2.45 26.89 -8.20
CA LEU A 69 -2.34 28.21 -8.85
C LEU A 69 -1.58 29.20 -7.95
N ASN A 70 -1.91 29.22 -6.65
CA ASN A 70 -1.32 30.12 -5.68
C ASN A 70 -0.91 29.35 -4.42
N GLN A 71 0.40 29.34 -4.10
CA GLN A 71 0.89 28.63 -2.91
C GLN A 71 0.31 29.19 -1.60
N LYS A 72 -0.05 30.47 -1.55
CA LYS A 72 -0.70 31.11 -0.39
C LYS A 72 -2.10 30.55 -0.14
N ASP A 73 -2.78 30.08 -1.19
CA ASP A 73 -4.11 29.50 -1.11
C ASP A 73 -4.06 27.97 -0.90
N LYS A 74 -2.86 27.41 -0.70
CA LYS A 74 -2.68 25.99 -0.46
C LYS A 74 -3.26 25.60 0.89
N MET A 75 -4.35 24.87 0.84
CA MET A 75 -5.03 24.36 2.02
C MET A 75 -4.48 22.99 2.44
N LEU A 76 -4.28 22.81 3.74
CA LEU A 76 -4.04 21.49 4.33
C LEU A 76 -5.37 20.74 4.51
N ALA A 77 -5.29 19.45 4.83
CA ALA A 77 -6.48 18.62 5.03
C ALA A 77 -7.42 19.18 6.12
N LYS A 78 -6.85 19.81 7.16
CA LYS A 78 -7.62 20.47 8.22
C LYS A 78 -8.35 21.72 7.72
N ASP A 79 -7.68 22.52 6.89
CA ASP A 79 -8.28 23.74 6.33
C ASP A 79 -9.42 23.38 5.37
N ILE A 80 -9.21 22.38 4.51
CA ILE A 80 -10.25 21.85 3.62
C ILE A 80 -11.44 21.31 4.42
N TYR A 81 -11.19 20.61 5.53
CA TYR A 81 -12.28 20.15 6.40
C TYR A 81 -13.10 21.34 6.93
N ASN A 82 -12.43 22.40 7.42
CA ASN A 82 -13.11 23.59 7.90
C ASN A 82 -13.90 24.30 6.78
N GLU A 83 -13.35 24.39 5.57
CA GLU A 83 -14.09 24.92 4.42
C GLU A 83 -15.32 24.08 4.11
N LEU A 84 -15.22 22.75 4.10
CA LEU A 84 -16.37 21.86 3.91
C LEU A 84 -17.44 22.06 4.99
N MET A 85 -17.05 22.35 6.24
CA MET A 85 -18.00 22.66 7.30
C MET A 85 -18.80 23.94 7.02
N LYS A 86 -18.24 24.94 6.33
CA LYS A 86 -19.01 26.13 5.91
C LYS A 86 -20.13 25.77 4.93
N PHE A 87 -19.91 24.77 4.06
CA PHE A 87 -20.98 24.24 3.18
C PHE A 87 -22.04 23.46 3.95
N VAL A 88 -21.69 22.89 5.12
CA VAL A 88 -22.67 22.29 6.02
C VAL A 88 -23.51 23.37 6.69
N GLU A 89 -22.86 24.43 7.17
CA GLU A 89 -23.52 25.59 7.78
C GLU A 89 -24.47 26.30 6.80
N SER A 90 -24.12 26.37 5.50
CA SER A 90 -25.00 26.92 4.47
C SER A 90 -26.12 25.97 4.00
N GLY A 91 -26.16 24.73 4.50
CA GLY A 91 -27.12 23.70 4.08
C GLY A 91 -26.87 23.13 2.68
N GLU A 92 -25.70 23.43 2.10
CA GLU A 92 -25.29 22.95 0.79
C GLU A 92 -24.71 21.52 0.80
N LEU A 93 -24.30 21.04 1.96
CA LEU A 93 -23.69 19.74 2.18
C LEU A 93 -24.22 19.13 3.48
N GLU A 94 -24.52 17.83 3.49
CA GLU A 94 -24.87 17.15 4.73
C GLU A 94 -23.60 16.87 5.56
N ALA A 95 -23.69 17.05 6.87
CA ALA A 95 -22.58 16.76 7.79
C ALA A 95 -22.03 15.32 7.63
N GLU A 96 -22.92 14.37 7.35
CA GLU A 96 -22.61 12.95 7.14
C GLU A 96 -21.82 12.67 5.85
N ASP A 97 -21.79 13.62 4.92
CA ASP A 97 -21.04 13.50 3.69
C ASP A 97 -19.64 14.11 3.79
N VAL A 98 -19.37 14.87 4.85
CA VAL A 98 -18.05 15.43 5.11
C VAL A 98 -17.10 14.29 5.46
N PRO A 99 -16.05 14.08 4.65
CA PRO A 99 -15.08 13.03 4.93
C PRO A 99 -14.20 13.42 6.11
N LYS A 100 -13.67 12.40 6.80
CA LYS A 100 -12.69 12.60 7.86
C LYS A 100 -11.43 13.28 7.31
N ILE A 101 -10.74 14.04 8.17
CA ILE A 101 -9.48 14.72 7.83
C ILE A 101 -8.45 13.73 7.24
N THR A 102 -8.33 12.52 7.79
CA THR A 102 -7.42 11.49 7.28
C THR A 102 -7.79 11.03 5.87
N THR A 103 -9.08 10.92 5.57
CA THR A 103 -9.59 10.62 4.22
C THR A 103 -9.27 11.75 3.24
N ILE A 104 -9.43 13.01 3.67
CA ILE A 104 -9.07 14.19 2.87
C ILE A 104 -7.57 14.17 2.55
N GLN A 105 -6.73 13.93 3.56
CA GLN A 105 -5.28 13.84 3.39
C GLN A 105 -4.89 12.75 2.37
N ASN A 106 -5.44 11.54 2.52
CA ASN A 106 -5.19 10.44 1.59
C ASN A 106 -5.68 10.75 0.17
N TRP A 107 -6.82 11.43 0.07
CA TRP A 107 -7.36 11.87 -1.22
C TRP A 107 -6.44 12.88 -1.89
N ILE A 108 -5.93 13.88 -1.17
CA ILE A 108 -4.97 14.88 -1.67
C ILE A 108 -3.71 14.20 -2.17
N SER A 109 -3.12 13.29 -1.39
CA SER A 109 -1.91 12.56 -1.78
C SER A 109 -2.12 11.75 -3.05
N THR A 110 -3.27 11.05 -3.15
CA THR A 110 -3.62 10.25 -4.34
C THR A 110 -3.84 11.16 -5.55
N TYR A 111 -4.62 12.22 -5.39
CA TYR A 111 -4.95 13.15 -6.46
C TYR A 111 -3.71 13.85 -7.00
N ALA A 112 -2.82 14.32 -6.11
CA ALA A 112 -1.56 14.96 -6.48
C ALA A 112 -0.65 14.04 -7.30
N ARG A 113 -0.60 12.75 -6.96
CA ARG A 113 0.14 11.75 -7.73
C ARG A 113 -0.44 11.61 -9.14
N THR A 114 -1.75 11.34 -9.24
CA THR A 114 -2.42 11.15 -10.54
C THR A 114 -2.35 12.40 -11.41
N PHE A 115 -2.40 13.59 -10.80
CA PHE A 115 -2.30 14.86 -11.50
C PHE A 115 -0.92 15.05 -12.15
N LYS A 116 0.16 14.68 -11.46
CA LYS A 116 1.52 14.69 -12.01
C LYS A 116 1.69 13.66 -13.13
N GLU A 117 1.18 12.45 -12.94
CA GLU A 117 1.22 11.39 -13.95
C GLU A 117 0.51 11.84 -15.24
N GLN A 118 -0.68 12.43 -15.14
CA GLN A 118 -1.41 12.98 -16.29
C GLN A 118 -0.64 14.08 -17.02
N ALA A 119 0.01 14.99 -16.27
CA ALA A 119 0.84 16.03 -16.89
C ALA A 119 1.98 15.40 -17.72
N THR A 120 2.66 14.39 -17.19
CA THR A 120 3.73 13.70 -17.92
C THR A 120 3.22 12.90 -19.11
N GLU A 121 2.08 12.21 -18.99
CA GLU A 121 1.48 11.45 -20.08
C GLU A 121 1.06 12.35 -21.24
N ASN A 122 0.51 13.53 -20.93
CA ASN A 122 0.12 14.50 -21.95
C ASN A 122 1.34 15.04 -22.69
N MET A 123 2.42 15.39 -21.98
CA MET A 123 3.68 15.82 -22.63
C MET A 123 4.25 14.75 -23.58
N VAL A 124 4.19 13.47 -23.21
CA VAL A 124 4.69 12.38 -24.07
C VAL A 124 3.83 12.19 -25.32
N LYS A 125 2.51 12.37 -25.22
CA LYS A 125 1.61 12.33 -26.37
C LYS A 125 1.91 13.47 -27.34
N ASP A 126 2.06 14.69 -26.83
CA ASP A 126 2.37 15.86 -27.64
C ASP A 126 3.68 15.68 -28.43
N ILE A 127 4.74 15.14 -27.79
CA ILE A 127 6.02 14.85 -28.47
C ILE A 127 5.85 13.79 -29.56
N ARG A 128 5.06 12.74 -29.30
CA ARG A 128 4.82 11.66 -30.27
C ARG A 128 4.04 12.17 -31.49
N ASP A 129 3.05 13.02 -31.28
CA ASP A 129 2.24 13.60 -32.35
C ASP A 129 3.08 14.56 -33.21
N VAL A 130 3.96 15.36 -32.61
CA VAL A 130 4.92 16.21 -33.35
C VAL A 130 5.95 15.38 -34.14
N SER A 131 6.38 14.24 -33.62
CA SER A 131 7.35 13.36 -34.30
C SER A 131 6.73 12.49 -35.40
N SER A 132 5.40 12.49 -35.53
CA SER A 132 4.65 11.75 -36.56
C SER A 132 4.25 12.62 -37.76
N LEU A 133 4.65 13.90 -37.75
CA LEU A 133 4.53 14.88 -38.85
C LEU A 133 5.86 15.02 -39.59
#